data_AF-A0A1M5MSJ0-F1
#
_entry.id   AF-A0A1M5MSJ0-F1
#
_cell.length_a   1.000
_cell.length_b   1.000
_cell.length_c   1.000
_cell.angle_alpha   90.00
_cell.angle_beta   90.00
_cell.angle_gamma   90.00
#
_symmetry.space_group_name_H-M   'P 1'
#
loop_
_entity.id
_entity.type
_entity.pdbx_description
1 polymer ?
#
loop_
_entity_poly.entity_id
_entity_poly.type
_entity_poly.pdbx_seq_one_letter_code
_entity_poly.pdbx_strand_id
1 'polypeptide(L)'
;MSRPDGIVCFRTANRERVVDWYREAADADVWLEQPGCTILERGGFRFGFCDHRGDGDASTGTEGTITFVYPDRAGIDAAHDRVDDDAREDPHVNERYDS
;
A
#
# COMPACT_ATOMS: atom_id res chain seq x y z
N MET A 1 11.10 12.43 -16.28
CA MET A 1 11.02 11.75 -14.96
C MET A 1 11.87 10.50 -15.04
N SER A 2 12.69 10.22 -14.01
CA SER A 2 13.50 9.00 -13.99
C SER A 2 12.61 7.76 -14.00
N ARG A 3 12.99 6.69 -14.71
CA ARG A 3 12.25 5.43 -14.66
C ARG A 3 12.44 4.79 -13.28
N PRO A 4 11.40 4.16 -12.69
CA PRO A 4 11.58 3.32 -11.51
C PRO A 4 12.61 2.23 -11.76
N ASP A 5 13.43 1.95 -10.75
CA ASP A 5 14.28 0.75 -10.73
C ASP A 5 13.45 -0.52 -10.40
N GLY A 6 12.25 -0.37 -9.83
CA GLY A 6 11.38 -1.49 -9.52
C GLY A 6 9.97 -1.08 -9.06
N ILE A 7 9.06 -2.05 -9.07
CA ILE A 7 7.67 -1.97 -8.58
C ILE A 7 7.34 -3.34 -8.00
N VAL A 8 6.62 -3.38 -6.87
CA VAL A 8 6.04 -4.62 -6.32
C VAL A 8 4.54 -4.65 -6.59
N CYS A 9 4.00 -5.80 -7.01
CA CYS A 9 2.57 -5.95 -7.24
C CYS A 9 1.99 -7.10 -6.41
N PHE A 10 0.83 -6.85 -5.81
CA PHE A 10 0.08 -7.83 -5.00
C PHE A 10 -1.17 -8.27 -5.76
N ARG A 11 -1.55 -9.53 -5.57
CA ARG A 11 -2.81 -10.07 -6.11
C ARG A 11 -3.95 -9.83 -5.14
N THR A 12 -5.08 -9.34 -5.65
CA THR A 12 -6.30 -9.12 -4.85
C THR A 12 -7.55 -9.44 -5.65
N ALA A 13 -8.57 -9.96 -4.97
CA ALA A 13 -9.91 -10.11 -5.53
C ALA A 13 -10.71 -8.79 -5.52
N ASN A 14 -10.22 -7.77 -4.82
CA ASN A 14 -10.91 -6.50 -4.59
C ASN A 14 -10.03 -5.31 -5.02
N ARG A 15 -9.52 -5.31 -6.27
CA ARG A 15 -8.55 -4.31 -6.72
C ARG A 15 -9.02 -2.88 -6.48
N GLU A 16 -10.21 -2.53 -6.96
CA GLU A 16 -10.73 -1.16 -6.88
C GLU A 16 -10.81 -0.66 -5.44
N ARG A 17 -11.42 -1.46 -4.55
CA ARG A 17 -11.52 -1.11 -3.13
C ARG A 17 -10.16 -0.94 -2.46
N VAL A 18 -9.21 -1.84 -2.74
CA VAL A 18 -7.86 -1.76 -2.15
C VAL A 18 -7.13 -0.53 -2.68
N VAL A 19 -7.23 -0.26 -3.99
CA VAL A 19 -6.64 0.92 -4.62
C VAL A 19 -7.18 2.19 -3.99
N ASP A 20 -8.51 2.34 -3.89
CA ASP A 20 -9.13 3.52 -3.29
C ASP A 20 -8.70 3.72 -1.84
N TRP A 21 -8.65 2.64 -1.06
CA TRP A 21 -8.14 2.70 0.31
C TRP A 21 -6.70 3.21 0.39
N TYR A 22 -5.77 2.72 -0.44
CA TYR A 22 -4.39 3.22 -0.43
C TYR A 22 -4.27 4.67 -0.94
N ARG A 23 -5.17 5.12 -1.81
CA ARG A 23 -5.20 6.51 -2.25
C ARG A 23 -5.60 7.44 -1.10
N GLU A 24 -6.59 7.04 -0.30
CA GLU A 24 -7.09 7.82 0.82
C GLU A 24 -6.18 7.71 2.07
N ALA A 25 -5.96 6.48 2.55
CA ALA A 25 -5.24 6.22 3.79
C ALA A 25 -3.73 6.44 3.68
N ALA A 26 -3.12 6.13 2.52
CA ALA A 26 -1.67 6.27 2.34
C ALA A 26 -1.26 7.54 1.56
N ASP A 27 -2.20 8.35 1.07
CA ASP A 27 -1.93 9.51 0.20
C ASP A 27 -1.07 9.10 -1.00
N ALA A 28 -1.51 8.05 -1.68
CA ALA A 28 -0.86 7.50 -2.86
C ALA A 28 -1.62 7.90 -4.13
N ASP A 29 -0.88 8.22 -5.19
CA ASP A 29 -1.45 8.59 -6.48
C ASP A 29 -1.44 7.42 -7.46
N VAL A 30 -2.40 7.37 -8.38
CA VAL A 30 -2.34 6.43 -9.51
C VAL A 30 -1.22 6.86 -10.45
N TRP A 31 -0.21 5.99 -10.58
CA TRP A 31 0.91 6.19 -11.49
C TRP A 31 0.64 5.60 -12.87
N LEU A 32 0.09 4.38 -12.94
CA LEU A 32 -0.17 3.68 -14.19
C LEU A 32 -1.32 2.68 -14.05
N GLU A 33 -2.27 2.77 -14.97
CA GLU A 33 -3.31 1.76 -15.18
C GLU A 33 -2.88 0.79 -16.28
N GLN A 34 -3.10 -0.50 -16.04
CA GLN A 34 -2.86 -1.57 -17.00
C GLN A 34 -4.06 -2.53 -17.01
N PRO A 35 -4.28 -3.31 -18.09
CA PRO A 35 -5.32 -4.32 -18.09
C PRO A 35 -5.14 -5.30 -16.91
N GLY A 36 -6.08 -5.25 -15.96
CA GLY A 36 -6.02 -6.11 -14.78
C GLY A 36 -5.13 -5.61 -13.64
N CYS A 37 -4.48 -4.44 -13.72
CA CYS A 37 -3.63 -3.93 -12.63
C CYS A 37 -3.67 -2.41 -12.51
N THR A 38 -3.64 -1.91 -11.28
CA THR A 38 -3.48 -0.48 -10.98
C THR A 38 -2.20 -0.31 -10.16
N ILE A 39 -1.33 0.60 -10.60
CA ILE A 39 -0.06 0.89 -9.93
C ILE A 39 -0.15 2.27 -9.30
N LEU A 40 0.14 2.32 -8.00
CA LEU A 40 0.20 3.50 -7.17
C LEU A 40 1.64 3.97 -6.94
N GLU A 41 1.81 5.26 -6.65
CA GLU A 41 3.06 5.87 -6.25
C GLU A 41 2.87 6.77 -5.03
N ARG A 42 3.82 6.72 -4.09
CA ARG A 42 3.97 7.70 -3.02
C ARG A 42 5.43 8.08 -2.87
N GLY A 43 5.77 9.35 -3.09
CA GLY A 43 7.14 9.85 -2.91
C GLY A 43 8.20 9.08 -3.69
N GLY A 44 7.86 8.56 -4.88
CA GLY A 44 8.73 7.74 -5.72
C GLY A 44 8.74 6.23 -5.41
N PHE A 45 8.13 5.79 -4.30
CA PHE A 45 7.90 4.37 -4.02
C PHE A 45 6.66 3.88 -4.78
N ARG A 46 6.81 2.84 -5.60
CA ARG A 46 5.76 2.33 -6.48
C ARG A 46 5.35 0.91 -6.09
N PHE A 47 4.05 0.70 -6.02
CA PHE A 47 3.43 -0.58 -5.67
C PHE A 47 2.11 -0.72 -6.41
N GLY A 48 1.66 -1.94 -6.69
CA GLY A 48 0.44 -2.15 -7.48
C GLY A 48 -0.42 -3.30 -7.00
N PHE A 49 -1.66 -3.30 -7.48
CA PHE A 49 -2.65 -4.32 -7.19
C PHE A 49 -3.20 -4.87 -8.50
N CYS A 50 -3.13 -6.18 -8.66
CA CYS A 50 -3.57 -6.89 -9.84
C CYS A 50 -4.74 -7.82 -9.53
N ASP A 51 -5.68 -7.91 -10.47
CA ASP A 51 -6.72 -8.91 -10.49
C ASP A 51 -6.10 -10.31 -10.57
N HIS A 52 -6.86 -11.30 -10.14
CA HIS A 52 -6.48 -12.69 -10.36
C HIS A 52 -6.38 -12.99 -11.87
N ARG A 53 -5.23 -13.50 -12.31
CA ARG A 53 -5.01 -13.91 -13.70
C ARG A 53 -5.01 -15.42 -13.82
N GLY A 54 -6.18 -16.03 -14.06
CA GLY A 54 -6.30 -17.31 -14.79
C GLY A 54 -5.68 -18.59 -14.21
N ASP A 55 -4.98 -18.56 -13.07
CA ASP A 55 -4.31 -19.75 -12.51
C ASP A 55 -5.24 -20.68 -11.70
N GLY A 56 -6.51 -20.27 -11.51
CA GLY A 56 -7.52 -21.05 -10.76
C GLY A 56 -7.56 -20.77 -9.25
N ASP A 57 -6.68 -19.92 -8.74
CA ASP A 57 -6.64 -19.48 -7.34
C ASP A 57 -7.09 -18.01 -7.19
N ALA A 58 -8.40 -17.82 -7.03
CA ALA A 58 -9.04 -16.52 -6.86
C ALA A 58 -8.78 -15.86 -5.49
N SER A 59 -7.87 -16.40 -4.67
CA SER A 59 -7.59 -15.87 -3.34
C SER A 59 -6.77 -14.58 -3.39
N THR A 60 -7.06 -13.68 -2.44
CA THR A 60 -6.24 -12.50 -2.18
C THR A 60 -4.95 -12.94 -1.50
N GLY A 61 -3.81 -12.50 -2.01
CA GLY A 61 -2.52 -12.76 -1.35
C GLY A 61 -2.48 -12.03 -0.02
N THR A 62 -2.18 -12.75 1.06
CA THR A 62 -2.04 -12.18 2.41
C THR A 62 -0.58 -12.06 2.85
N GLU A 63 0.35 -12.34 1.95
CA GLU A 63 1.78 -12.30 2.21
C GLU A 63 2.37 -10.97 1.77
N GLY A 64 3.33 -10.47 2.56
CA GLY A 64 4.03 -9.22 2.30
C GLY A 64 3.46 -8.03 3.08
N THR A 65 4.33 -7.05 3.31
CA THR A 65 4.02 -5.82 4.04
C THR A 65 4.47 -4.63 3.21
N ILE A 66 3.63 -3.60 3.14
CA ILE A 66 4.00 -2.30 2.59
C ILE A 66 4.25 -1.34 3.75
N THR A 67 5.47 -0.83 3.86
CA THR A 67 5.85 0.09 4.95
C THR A 67 6.05 1.49 4.38
N PHE A 68 5.32 2.46 4.93
CA PHE A 68 5.51 3.87 4.63
C PHE A 68 6.28 4.54 5.77
N VAL A 69 7.31 5.29 5.41
CA VAL A 69 8.15 6.02 6.37
C VAL A 69 7.67 7.47 6.45
N TYR A 70 7.62 7.98 7.67
CA TYR A 70 7.30 9.36 8.00
C TYR A 70 8.49 9.96 8.77
N PRO A 71 8.76 11.27 8.62
CA PRO A 71 9.94 11.91 9.21
C PRO A 71 9.87 12.00 10.74
N ASP A 72 8.66 12.02 11.30
CA ASP A 72 8.42 12.21 12.73
C ASP A 72 7.11 11.57 13.17
N ARG A 73 6.89 11.57 14.49
CA ARG A 73 5.71 11.01 15.13
C ARG A 73 4.41 11.71 14.72
N ALA A 74 4.43 13.02 14.49
CA ALA A 74 3.23 13.74 14.06
C ALA A 74 2.77 13.26 12.67
N GLY A 75 3.71 12.94 11.78
CA GLY A 75 3.41 12.29 10.50
C GLY A 75 2.82 10.88 10.64
N ILE A 76 3.26 10.13 11.65
CA ILE A 76 2.69 8.80 11.97
C ILE A 76 1.26 8.95 12.51
N ASP A 77 1.05 9.86 13.46
CA ASP A 77 -0.26 10.11 14.06
C ASP A 77 -1.27 10.55 12.99
N ALA A 78 -0.90 11.49 12.10
CA ALA A 78 -1.74 11.91 10.97
C ALA A 78 -1.96 10.82 9.92
N ALA A 79 -1.09 9.81 9.83
CA ALA A 79 -1.33 8.64 9.00
C ALA A 79 -2.29 7.65 9.66
N HIS A 80 -2.15 7.45 10.98
CA HIS A 80 -3.06 6.62 11.76
C HIS A 80 -4.48 7.19 11.77
N ASP A 81 -4.64 8.50 11.93
CA ASP A 81 -5.93 9.20 11.83
C ASP A 81 -6.65 8.97 10.49
N ARG A 82 -5.91 8.76 9.40
CA ARG A 82 -6.50 8.46 8.08
C ARG A 82 -6.85 6.99 7.89
N VAL A 83 -6.19 6.10 8.62
CA VAL A 83 -6.53 4.67 8.65
C VAL A 83 -7.77 4.44 9.52
N ASP A 84 -7.94 5.25 10.57
CA ASP A 84 -9.14 5.32 11.40
C ASP A 84 -9.61 3.93 11.89
N ASP A 85 -10.88 3.59 11.68
CA ASP A 85 -11.51 2.33 12.11
C ASP A 85 -10.83 1.05 11.54
N ASP A 86 -10.03 1.16 10.47
CA ASP A 86 -9.30 0.01 9.92
C ASP A 86 -8.01 -0.31 10.71
N ALA A 87 -7.57 0.57 11.61
CA ALA A 87 -6.39 0.37 12.43
C ALA A 87 -6.66 -0.70 13.50
N ARG A 88 -5.74 -1.66 13.64
CA ARG A 88 -5.86 -2.70 14.68
C ARG A 88 -5.24 -2.30 16.02
N GLU A 89 -4.30 -1.36 15.99
CA GLU A 89 -3.49 -0.96 17.14
C GLU A 89 -3.13 0.53 17.03
N ASP A 90 -2.87 1.16 18.18
CA ASP A 90 -2.37 2.54 18.26
C ASP A 90 -0.87 2.61 17.90
N PRO A 91 -0.38 3.77 17.40
CA PRO A 91 1.04 3.97 17.14
C PRO A 91 1.87 3.83 18.43
N HIS A 92 2.84 2.93 18.41
CA HIS A 92 3.73 2.67 19.52
C HIS A 92 5.15 2.42 19.05
N VAL A 93 6.11 2.61 19.94
CA VAL A 93 7.51 2.29 19.68
C VAL A 93 7.66 0.77 19.64
N ASN A 94 8.27 0.26 18.57
CA ASN A 94 8.61 -1.14 18.48
C ASN A 94 10.02 -1.36 19.05
N GLU A 95 10.11 -1.67 20.34
CA GLU A 95 11.39 -1.84 21.08
C GLU A 95 12.34 -2.86 20.44
N ARG A 96 11.80 -3.83 19.68
CA ARG A 96 12.61 -4.83 18.98
C ARG A 96 13.49 -4.24 17.87
N TYR A 97 13.08 -3.11 17.32
CA TYR A 97 13.73 -2.46 16.17
C TYR A 97 14.18 -1.03 16.49
N ASP A 98 14.09 -0.61 17.75
CA ASP A 98 14.60 0.67 18.24
C ASP A 98 16.12 0.50 18.52
N SER A 99 16.93 0.64 17.48
CA SER A 99 18.39 0.43 17.48
C SER A 99 19.16 1.70 17.20
#